data_AF-A0A952N5S8-F1
#
_entry.id   AF-A0A952N5S8-F1
#
_cell.length_a   1.000
_cell.length_b   1.000
_cell.length_c   1.000
_cell.angle_alpha   90.00
_cell.angle_beta   90.00
_cell.angle_gamma   90.00
#
_symmetry.space_group_name_H-M   'P 1'
#
loop_
_entity.id
_entity.type
_entity.pdbx_description
1 polymer ?
#
loop_
_entity_poly.entity_id
_entity_poly.type
_entity_poly.pdbx_seq_one_letter_code
_entity_poly.pdbx_strand_id
1 'polypeptide(L)'
;MKKPSPLFAIALRYGAIAAVLSIALNIAMFYMGRHPVMIAPYLDFRIFLYGIFIFFCLKEFRDLHNEGALHFFQGMFGSFVLVATAGVVGSILYRIFGALETNFIPEYIRFMTEYLKSAPEEEVARIGKETIERNLEALPSTNMGQIASLYMVQSFVIGLFISIIMSVILRKQPKSD
;
A
#
# COMPACT_ATOMS: atom_id res chain seq x y z
N MET A 1 -10.35 4.12 -31.74
CA MET A 1 -9.74 3.71 -30.46
C MET A 1 -10.68 2.72 -29.76
N LYS A 2 -10.22 1.51 -29.38
CA LYS A 2 -11.06 0.55 -28.64
C LYS A 2 -11.30 1.08 -27.22
N LYS A 3 -12.55 1.02 -26.74
CA LYS A 3 -12.87 1.35 -25.34
C LYS A 3 -12.13 0.37 -24.42
N PRO A 4 -11.54 0.83 -23.30
CA PRO A 4 -10.89 -0.05 -22.33
C PRO A 4 -11.90 -1.05 -21.76
N SER A 5 -11.43 -2.23 -21.35
CA SER A 5 -12.26 -3.23 -20.67
C SER A 5 -12.91 -2.62 -19.42
N PRO A 6 -14.21 -2.90 -19.13
CA PRO A 6 -14.88 -2.38 -17.94
C PRO A 6 -14.11 -2.67 -16.65
N LEU A 7 -13.58 -3.89 -16.51
CA LEU A 7 -12.79 -4.29 -15.34
C LEU A 7 -11.57 -3.39 -15.12
N PHE A 8 -10.86 -3.05 -16.21
CA PHE A 8 -9.67 -2.21 -16.13
C PHE A 8 -10.03 -0.77 -15.71
N ALA A 9 -11.08 -0.20 -16.31
CA ALA A 9 -11.54 1.15 -15.99
C ALA A 9 -12.04 1.27 -14.53
N ILE A 10 -12.80 0.28 -14.07
CA ILE A 10 -13.28 0.19 -12.69
C ILE A 10 -12.08 0.09 -11.72
N ALA A 11 -11.15 -0.83 -11.98
CA ALA A 11 -9.97 -1.02 -11.15
C ALA A 11 -9.10 0.24 -11.06
N LEU A 12 -8.89 0.94 -12.18
CA LEU A 12 -8.17 2.21 -12.22
C LEU A 12 -8.84 3.28 -11.34
N ARG A 13 -10.18 3.40 -11.43
CA ARG A 13 -10.95 4.36 -10.63
C ARG A 13 -10.84 4.06 -9.13
N TYR A 14 -11.12 2.83 -8.72
CA TYR A 14 -11.02 2.44 -7.31
C TYR A 14 -9.59 2.51 -6.78
N GLY A 15 -8.58 2.20 -7.61
CA GLY A 15 -7.17 2.31 -7.25
C GLY A 15 -6.74 3.76 -7.01
N ALA A 16 -7.20 4.70 -7.86
CA ALA A 16 -6.95 6.12 -7.66
C ALA A 16 -7.60 6.66 -6.38
N ILE A 17 -8.86 6.27 -6.09
CA ILE A 17 -9.54 6.65 -4.85
C ILE A 17 -8.79 6.07 -3.64
N ALA A 18 -8.38 4.80 -3.69
CA ALA A 18 -7.63 4.16 -2.63
C ALA A 18 -6.27 4.86 -2.39
N ALA A 19 -5.56 5.30 -3.45
CA ALA A 19 -4.35 6.09 -3.31
C ALA A 19 -4.59 7.41 -2.57
N VAL A 20 -5.56 8.20 -3.03
CA VAL A 20 -5.86 9.51 -2.43
C VAL A 20 -6.23 9.35 -0.96
N LEU A 21 -7.09 8.38 -0.63
CA LEU A 21 -7.49 8.13 0.74
C LEU A 21 -6.32 7.61 1.59
N SER A 22 -5.48 6.73 1.05
CA SER A 22 -4.28 6.26 1.77
C SER A 22 -3.36 7.42 2.12
N ILE A 23 -3.12 8.33 1.18
CA ILE A 23 -2.21 9.45 1.39
C ILE A 23 -2.82 10.45 2.37
N ALA A 24 -4.12 10.73 2.25
CA ALA A 24 -4.82 11.57 3.23
C ALA A 24 -4.70 11.03 4.66
N LEU A 25 -4.84 9.71 4.85
CA LEU A 25 -4.65 9.07 6.15
C LEU A 25 -3.21 9.16 6.65
N ASN A 26 -2.21 8.95 5.78
CA ASN A 26 -0.80 9.12 6.16
C ASN A 26 -0.48 10.57 6.57
N ILE A 27 -1.02 11.55 5.85
CA ILE A 27 -0.84 12.97 6.17
C ILE A 27 -1.50 13.30 7.51
N ALA A 28 -2.72 12.80 7.76
CA ALA A 28 -3.39 12.97 9.04
C ALA A 28 -2.57 12.36 10.18
N MET A 29 -2.03 11.15 9.99
CA MET A 29 -1.15 10.51 10.98
C MET A 29 0.09 11.35 11.29
N PHE A 30 0.74 11.87 10.26
CA PHE A 30 1.93 12.72 10.41
C PHE A 30 1.61 13.94 11.30
N TYR A 31 0.52 14.66 11.01
CA TYR A 31 0.11 15.82 11.82
C TYR A 31 -0.44 15.46 13.21
N MET A 32 -0.76 14.19 13.47
CA MET A 32 -1.05 13.67 14.82
C MET A 32 0.22 13.30 15.60
N GLY A 33 1.40 13.63 15.08
CA GLY A 33 2.69 13.33 15.72
C GLY A 33 3.14 11.87 15.56
N ARG A 34 2.53 11.10 14.65
CA ARG A 34 2.92 9.72 14.35
C ARG A 34 3.46 9.64 12.93
N HIS A 35 4.74 9.27 12.81
CA HIS A 35 5.34 9.15 11.50
C HIS A 35 4.75 7.95 10.74
N PRO A 36 4.11 8.16 9.56
CA PRO A 36 3.37 7.10 8.87
C PRO A 36 4.20 5.88 8.48
N VAL A 37 5.48 6.07 8.18
CA VAL A 37 6.38 4.96 7.80
C VAL A 37 6.99 4.20 8.99
N MET A 38 6.69 4.60 10.23
CA MET A 38 7.15 3.93 11.46
C MET A 38 6.16 2.87 11.95
N ILE A 39 5.02 2.69 11.27
CA ILE A 39 4.01 1.71 11.65
C ILE A 39 4.53 0.32 11.28
N ALA A 40 4.36 -0.64 12.19
CA ALA A 40 4.68 -2.02 11.90
C ALA A 40 3.85 -2.55 10.71
N PRO A 41 4.43 -3.31 9.77
CA PRO A 41 3.72 -3.71 8.55
C PRO A 41 2.37 -4.43 8.75
N TYR A 42 2.20 -5.16 9.86
CA TYR A 42 0.95 -5.87 10.18
C TYR A 42 -0.17 -4.97 10.73
N LEU A 43 0.16 -3.75 11.18
CA LEU A 43 -0.81 -2.72 11.60
C LEU A 43 -1.08 -1.70 10.49
N ASP A 44 -0.57 -1.95 9.28
CA ASP A 44 -0.73 -1.04 8.16
C ASP A 44 -2.21 -1.00 7.73
N PHE A 45 -2.82 0.18 7.84
CA PHE A 45 -4.23 0.38 7.52
C PHE A 45 -4.56 0.05 6.04
N ARG A 46 -3.54 0.04 5.15
CA ARG A 46 -3.71 -0.34 3.73
C ARG A 46 -4.21 -1.77 3.57
N ILE A 47 -3.96 -2.65 4.54
CA ILE A 47 -4.51 -4.02 4.56
C ILE A 47 -6.04 -3.97 4.49
N PHE A 48 -6.66 -3.24 5.40
CA PHE A 48 -8.12 -3.07 5.45
C PHE A 48 -8.63 -2.27 4.26
N LEU A 49 -7.93 -1.19 3.91
CA LEU A 49 -8.32 -0.33 2.81
C LEU A 49 -8.36 -1.11 1.49
N TYR A 50 -7.31 -1.84 1.14
CA TYR A 50 -7.27 -2.65 -0.08
C TYR A 50 -8.32 -3.75 -0.05
N GLY A 51 -8.61 -4.38 1.10
CA GLY A 51 -9.70 -5.35 1.21
C GLY A 51 -11.06 -4.76 0.79
N ILE A 52 -11.39 -3.58 1.32
CA ILE A 52 -12.64 -2.88 1.01
C ILE A 52 -12.70 -2.47 -0.46
N PHE A 53 -11.65 -1.84 -0.97
CA PHE A 53 -11.63 -1.30 -2.34
C PHE A 53 -11.58 -2.41 -3.40
N ILE A 54 -10.82 -3.48 -3.15
CA ILE A 54 -10.84 -4.68 -4.01
C ILE A 54 -12.23 -5.32 -3.99
N PHE A 55 -12.86 -5.46 -2.81
CA PHE A 55 -14.22 -5.98 -2.72
C PHE A 55 -15.19 -5.19 -3.59
N PHE A 56 -15.24 -3.86 -3.44
CA PHE A 56 -16.16 -3.03 -4.22
C PHE A 56 -15.83 -3.03 -5.72
N CYS A 57 -14.56 -2.99 -6.09
CA CYS A 57 -14.12 -3.08 -7.48
C CYS A 57 -14.61 -4.38 -8.15
N LEU A 58 -14.36 -5.53 -7.51
CA LEU A 58 -14.72 -6.83 -8.06
C LEU A 58 -16.23 -7.06 -8.02
N LYS A 59 -16.90 -6.61 -6.95
CA LYS A 59 -18.36 -6.68 -6.83
C LYS A 59 -19.05 -5.87 -7.92
N GLU A 60 -18.60 -4.64 -8.17
CA GLU A 60 -19.17 -3.79 -9.22
C GLU A 60 -18.98 -4.41 -10.61
N PHE A 61 -17.80 -4.95 -10.89
CA PHE A 61 -17.57 -5.62 -12.16
C PHE A 61 -18.45 -6.87 -12.31
N ARG A 62 -18.50 -7.72 -11.28
CA ARG A 62 -19.30 -8.94 -11.27
C ARG A 62 -20.79 -8.64 -11.46
N ASP A 63 -21.34 -7.78 -10.62
CA ASP A 63 -22.79 -7.59 -10.51
C ASP A 63 -23.35 -6.69 -11.62
N LEU A 64 -22.58 -5.70 -12.10
CA LEU A 64 -23.07 -4.73 -13.09
C LEU A 64 -22.55 -4.95 -14.50
N HIS A 65 -21.44 -5.67 -14.68
CA HIS A 65 -20.74 -5.74 -15.97
C HIS A 65 -20.42 -7.16 -16.47
N ASN A 66 -20.57 -8.19 -15.63
CA ASN A 66 -20.21 -9.56 -15.96
C ASN A 66 -21.29 -10.58 -15.53
N GLU A 67 -22.56 -10.14 -15.54
CA GLU A 67 -23.75 -10.99 -15.36
C GLU A 67 -23.74 -11.85 -14.08
N GLY A 68 -23.14 -11.32 -13.01
CA GLY A 68 -23.03 -12.01 -11.73
C GLY A 68 -21.93 -13.09 -11.69
N ALA A 69 -21.16 -13.29 -12.76
CA ALA A 69 -20.03 -14.20 -12.81
C ALA A 69 -18.71 -13.47 -12.51
N LEU A 70 -17.77 -14.16 -11.88
CA LEU A 70 -16.41 -13.68 -11.67
C LEU A 70 -15.44 -14.87 -11.67
N HIS A 71 -14.60 -14.94 -12.69
CA HIS A 71 -13.52 -15.92 -12.74
C HIS A 71 -12.35 -15.49 -11.86
N PHE A 72 -11.60 -16.46 -11.33
CA PHE A 72 -10.45 -16.18 -10.48
C PHE A 72 -9.42 -15.25 -11.15
N PHE A 73 -9.11 -15.48 -12.43
CA PHE A 73 -8.16 -14.64 -13.17
C PHE A 73 -8.66 -13.19 -13.35
N GLN A 74 -9.97 -12.99 -13.48
CA GLN A 74 -10.57 -11.64 -13.52
C GLN A 74 -10.45 -10.96 -12.16
N GLY A 75 -10.69 -11.70 -11.07
CA GLY A 75 -10.43 -11.26 -9.71
C GLY A 75 -8.98 -10.80 -9.54
N MET A 76 -8.03 -11.64 -9.92
CA MET A 76 -6.59 -11.35 -9.80
C MET A 76 -6.19 -10.14 -10.63
N PHE A 77 -6.64 -10.08 -11.89
CA PHE A 77 -6.32 -8.96 -12.78
C PHE A 77 -6.90 -7.64 -12.28
N GLY A 78 -8.19 -7.62 -11.92
CA GLY A 78 -8.85 -6.42 -11.39
C GLY A 78 -8.17 -5.90 -10.12
N SER A 79 -7.88 -6.81 -9.19
CA SER A 79 -7.20 -6.48 -7.95
C SER A 79 -5.77 -5.98 -8.19
N PHE A 80 -5.03 -6.63 -9.09
CA PHE A 80 -3.68 -6.20 -9.45
C PHE A 80 -3.65 -4.79 -10.06
N VAL A 81 -4.55 -4.50 -11.01
CA VAL A 81 -4.62 -3.16 -11.63
C VAL A 81 -4.96 -2.10 -10.58
N LEU A 82 -5.90 -2.41 -9.68
CA LEU A 82 -6.26 -1.52 -8.58
C LEU A 82 -5.06 -1.24 -7.68
N VAL A 83 -4.38 -2.28 -7.22
CA VAL A 83 -3.21 -2.18 -6.32
C VAL A 83 -2.05 -1.45 -7.01
N ALA A 84 -1.79 -1.76 -8.29
CA ALA A 84 -0.75 -1.10 -9.07
C ALA A 84 -1.03 0.39 -9.21
N THR A 85 -2.28 0.74 -9.52
CA THR A 85 -2.73 2.12 -9.59
C THR A 85 -2.58 2.80 -8.22
N ALA A 86 -3.04 2.15 -7.15
CA ALA A 86 -2.96 2.68 -5.79
C ALA A 86 -1.50 2.93 -5.35
N GLY A 87 -0.61 1.98 -5.64
CA GLY A 87 0.82 2.05 -5.33
C GLY A 87 1.55 3.13 -6.13
N VAL A 88 1.32 3.22 -7.44
CA VAL A 88 1.95 4.23 -8.30
C VAL A 88 1.45 5.64 -7.99
N VAL A 89 0.13 5.83 -7.98
CA VAL A 89 -0.47 7.14 -7.67
C VAL A 89 -0.13 7.55 -6.24
N GLY A 90 -0.21 6.62 -5.28
CA GLY A 90 0.19 6.87 -3.90
C GLY A 90 1.65 7.26 -3.77
N SER A 91 2.57 6.57 -4.47
CA SER A 91 4.00 6.93 -4.47
C SER A 91 4.26 8.34 -5.01
N ILE A 92 3.59 8.72 -6.10
CA ILE A 92 3.66 10.07 -6.67
C ILE A 92 3.15 11.11 -5.68
N LEU A 93 1.97 10.86 -5.10
CA LEU A 93 1.38 11.75 -4.08
C LEU A 93 2.25 11.87 -2.84
N TYR A 94 2.93 10.80 -2.42
CA TYR A 94 3.87 10.84 -1.30
C TYR A 94 5.07 11.73 -1.61
N ARG A 95 5.62 11.64 -2.82
CA ARG A 95 6.71 12.53 -3.26
C ARG A 95 6.27 13.99 -3.28
N ILE A 96 5.06 14.26 -3.75
CA ILE A 96 4.48 15.61 -3.71
C ILE A 96 4.36 16.08 -2.26
N PHE A 97 3.82 15.25 -1.37
CA PHE A 97 3.70 15.59 0.05
C PHE A 97 5.06 15.89 0.68
N GLY A 98 6.07 15.04 0.51
CA GLY A 98 7.41 15.29 1.07
C GLY A 98 8.18 16.44 0.42
N ALA A 99 7.77 16.89 -0.78
CA ALA A 99 8.28 18.12 -1.37
C ALA A 99 7.64 19.37 -0.75
N LEU A 100 6.40 19.26 -0.26
CA LEU A 100 5.67 20.34 0.42
C LEU A 100 6.00 20.40 1.92
N GLU A 101 6.19 19.26 2.56
CA GLU A 101 6.48 19.13 3.99
C GLU A 101 7.97 18.82 4.21
N THR A 102 8.76 19.87 4.39
CA THR A 102 10.22 19.77 4.52
C THR A 102 10.68 19.03 5.77
N ASN A 103 9.82 18.95 6.80
CA ASN A 103 10.15 18.27 8.06
C ASN A 103 9.94 16.75 8.01
N PHE A 104 9.26 16.23 6.98
CA PHE A 104 8.90 14.82 6.90
C PHE A 104 10.11 13.88 7.03
N ILE A 105 11.14 14.08 6.20
CA ILE A 105 12.35 13.25 6.23
C ILE A 105 13.20 13.48 7.49
N PRO A 106 13.50 14.72 7.92
CA PRO A 106 14.21 14.95 9.17
C PRO A 106 13.53 14.31 10.39
N GLU A 107 12.20 14.37 10.48
CA GLU A 107 11.45 13.74 11.57
C GLU A 107 11.53 12.21 11.51
N TYR A 108 11.40 11.62 10.31
CA TYR A 108 11.63 10.19 10.14
C TYR A 108 13.01 9.77 10.65
N ILE A 109 14.07 10.47 10.22
CA ILE A 109 15.44 10.16 10.61
C ILE A 109 15.59 10.28 12.13
N ARG A 110 15.04 11.33 12.74
CA ARG A 110 15.06 11.53 14.19
C ARG A 110 14.38 10.37 14.92
N PHE A 111 13.14 10.05 14.57
CA PHE A 111 12.36 9.01 15.25
C PHE A 111 12.96 7.61 15.05
N MET A 112 13.45 7.30 13.85
CA MET A 112 14.11 6.01 13.60
C MET A 112 15.45 5.90 14.31
N THR A 113 16.23 6.99 14.40
CA THR A 113 17.47 7.03 15.17
C THR A 113 17.20 6.77 16.65
N GLU A 114 16.17 7.40 17.20
CA GLU A 114 15.75 7.18 18.58
C GLU A 114 15.33 5.72 18.82
N TYR A 115 14.48 5.17 17.94
CA TYR A 115 14.05 3.78 17.99
C TYR A 115 15.23 2.80 18.01
N LEU A 116 16.19 2.95 17.07
CA LEU A 116 17.36 2.07 16.97
C LEU A 116 18.30 2.20 18.17
N LYS A 117 18.45 3.40 18.75
CA LYS A 117 19.28 3.62 19.94
C LYS A 117 18.61 3.12 21.23
N SER A 118 17.27 3.12 21.27
CA SER A 118 16.49 2.60 22.40
C SER A 118 16.19 1.10 22.30
N ALA A 119 16.73 0.40 21.29
CA ALA A 119 16.47 -1.02 21.08
C ALA A 119 16.91 -1.84 22.31
N PRO A 120 16.01 -2.66 22.91
CA PRO A 120 16.36 -3.52 24.04
C PRO A 120 17.50 -4.49 23.70
N GLU A 121 18.30 -4.90 24.70
CA GLU A 121 19.42 -5.82 24.49
C GLU A 121 19.03 -7.13 23.80
N GLU A 122 17.81 -7.63 24.06
CA GLU A 122 17.25 -8.81 23.39
C GLU A 122 17.04 -8.59 21.88
N GLU A 123 16.60 -7.39 21.49
CA GLU A 123 16.42 -7.03 20.09
C GLU A 123 17.78 -6.80 19.40
N VAL A 124 18.74 -6.20 20.12
CA VAL A 124 20.13 -6.06 19.65
C VAL A 124 20.77 -7.44 19.43
N ALA A 125 20.57 -8.40 20.34
CA ALA A 125 21.06 -9.76 20.19
C ALA A 125 20.42 -10.49 19.01
N ARG A 126 19.13 -10.25 18.74
CA ARG A 126 18.40 -10.85 17.61
C ARG A 126 18.78 -10.26 16.25
N ILE A 127 18.90 -8.94 16.16
CA ILE A 127 19.17 -8.22 14.90
C ILE A 127 20.67 -8.20 14.58
N GLY A 128 21.51 -8.23 15.63
CA GLY A 128 22.95 -8.06 15.54
C GLY A 128 23.33 -6.58 15.61
N LYS A 129 24.29 -6.27 16.49
CA LYS A 129 24.79 -4.91 16.70
C LYS A 129 25.33 -4.27 15.42
N GLU A 130 26.05 -5.03 14.60
CA GLU A 130 26.59 -4.57 13.31
C GLU A 130 25.47 -4.12 12.34
N THR A 131 24.34 -4.83 12.31
CA THR A 131 23.18 -4.46 11.49
C THR A 131 22.58 -3.14 11.95
N ILE A 132 22.48 -2.92 13.27
CA ILE A 132 21.95 -1.68 13.85
C ILE A 132 22.87 -0.51 13.53
N GLU A 133 24.18 -0.67 13.72
CA GLU A 133 25.18 0.36 13.41
C GLU A 133 25.16 0.72 11.92
N ARG A 134 25.17 -0.28 11.04
CA ARG A 134 25.04 -0.06 9.58
C ARG A 134 23.76 0.70 9.21
N ASN A 135 22.64 0.36 9.85
CA ASN A 135 21.37 1.04 9.60
C ASN A 135 21.42 2.50 10.10
N LEU A 136 22.00 2.75 11.28
CA LEU A 136 22.21 4.10 11.82
C LEU A 136 23.10 4.96 10.89
N GLU A 137 24.13 4.37 10.29
CA GLU A 137 25.00 5.06 9.33
C GLU A 137 24.30 5.35 7.99
N ALA A 138 23.42 4.44 7.55
CA ALA A 138 22.66 4.61 6.31
C ALA A 138 21.50 5.62 6.45
N LEU A 139 20.94 5.79 7.65
CA LEU A 139 19.75 6.61 7.92
C LEU A 139 19.84 8.05 7.39
N PRO A 140 20.95 8.80 7.58
CA PRO A 140 21.06 10.18 7.09
C PRO A 140 20.96 10.32 5.57
N SER A 141 21.24 9.25 4.82
CA SER A 141 21.10 9.23 3.35
C SER A 141 19.65 9.05 2.87
N THR A 142 18.72 8.83 3.81
CA THR A 142 17.31 8.61 3.50
C THR A 142 16.72 9.83 2.82
N ASN A 143 16.07 9.61 1.68
CA ASN A 143 15.37 10.67 0.95
C ASN A 143 13.94 10.26 0.56
N MET A 144 13.19 11.24 0.08
CA MET A 144 11.78 11.07 -0.30
C MET A 144 11.59 10.04 -1.42
N GLY A 145 12.55 9.92 -2.34
CA GLY A 145 12.52 8.94 -3.42
C GLY A 145 12.56 7.51 -2.90
N GLN A 146 13.40 7.23 -1.91
CA GLN A 146 13.50 5.92 -1.26
C GLN A 146 12.23 5.59 -0.48
N ILE A 147 11.73 6.54 0.32
CA ILE A 147 10.49 6.35 1.09
C ILE A 147 9.28 6.11 0.18
N ALA A 148 9.14 6.89 -0.90
CA ALA A 148 8.06 6.69 -1.86
C ALA A 148 8.16 5.36 -2.60
N SER A 149 9.38 4.87 -2.87
CA SER A 149 9.62 3.57 -3.47
C SER A 149 9.28 2.43 -2.51
N LEU A 150 9.65 2.57 -1.24
CA LEU A 150 9.28 1.65 -0.18
C LEU A 150 7.76 1.57 -0.03
N TYR A 151 7.07 2.71 -0.02
CA TYR A 151 5.60 2.78 0.02
C TYR A 151 4.98 2.01 -1.16
N MET A 152 5.51 2.18 -2.37
CA MET A 152 5.04 1.48 -3.57
C MET A 152 5.23 -0.04 -3.42
N VAL A 153 6.43 -0.49 -3.09
CA VAL A 153 6.74 -1.92 -2.93
C VAL A 153 5.86 -2.57 -1.86
N GLN A 154 5.73 -1.93 -0.69
CA GLN A 154 4.85 -2.42 0.37
C GLN A 154 3.38 -2.48 -0.07
N SER A 155 2.92 -1.49 -0.85
CA SER A 155 1.56 -1.51 -1.42
C SER A 155 1.34 -2.72 -2.32
N PHE A 156 2.32 -3.07 -3.16
CA PHE A 156 2.25 -4.27 -3.99
C PHE A 156 2.23 -5.55 -3.16
N VAL A 157 3.11 -5.67 -2.17
CA VAL A 157 3.18 -6.85 -1.31
C VAL A 157 1.86 -7.06 -0.57
N ILE A 158 1.38 -6.04 0.17
CA ILE A 158 0.10 -6.09 0.88
C ILE A 158 -1.04 -6.39 -0.08
N GLY A 159 -1.12 -5.64 -1.18
CA GLY A 159 -2.19 -5.76 -2.16
C GLY A 159 -2.20 -7.12 -2.85
N LEU A 160 -1.06 -7.76 -3.08
CA LEU A 160 -1.00 -9.10 -3.69
C LEU A 160 -1.65 -10.16 -2.80
N PHE A 161 -1.35 -10.18 -1.50
CA PHE A 161 -1.98 -11.11 -0.57
C PHE A 161 -3.49 -10.93 -0.50
N ILE A 162 -3.95 -9.68 -0.39
CA ILE A 162 -5.37 -9.36 -0.37
C ILE A 162 -6.04 -9.70 -1.70
N SER A 163 -5.37 -9.47 -2.83
CA SER A 163 -5.86 -9.83 -4.17
C SER A 163 -6.19 -11.31 -4.26
N ILE A 164 -5.31 -12.18 -3.77
CA ILE A 164 -5.54 -13.64 -3.79
C ILE A 164 -6.77 -13.99 -2.97
N ILE A 165 -6.84 -13.51 -1.71
CA ILE A 165 -7.95 -13.80 -0.79
C ILE A 165 -9.28 -13.35 -1.40
N MET A 166 -9.35 -12.11 -1.86
CA MET A 166 -10.58 -11.54 -2.42
C MET A 166 -11.00 -12.22 -3.72
N SER A 167 -10.05 -12.59 -4.56
CA SER A 167 -10.32 -13.30 -5.82
C SER A 167 -10.87 -14.70 -5.59
N VAL A 168 -10.48 -15.37 -4.49
CA VAL A 168 -11.08 -16.64 -4.09
C VAL A 168 -12.48 -16.43 -3.53
N ILE A 169 -12.65 -15.49 -2.59
CA ILE A 169 -13.93 -15.24 -1.90
C ILE A 169 -15.04 -14.82 -2.88
N LEU A 170 -14.71 -13.94 -3.83
CA LEU A 170 -15.71 -13.37 -4.75
C LEU A 170 -15.91 -14.19 -6.03
N ARG A 171 -15.12 -15.25 -6.23
CA ARG A 171 -15.25 -16.15 -7.38
C ARG A 171 -16.66 -16.71 -7.43
N LYS A 172 -17.30 -16.55 -8.59
CA LYS A 172 -18.62 -17.13 -8.88
C LYS A 172 -18.64 -17.61 -10.32
N GLN A 173 -18.67 -18.92 -10.52
CA GLN A 173 -18.80 -19.49 -11.86
C GLN A 173 -20.29 -19.64 -12.19
N PRO A 174 -20.71 -19.40 -13.45
CA PRO A 174 -22.02 -19.82 -13.90
C PRO A 174 -22.13 -21.33 -13.68
N LYS A 175 -23.26 -21.82 -13.18
CA LYS A 175 -23.51 -23.26 -13.18
C LYS A 175 -23.53 -23.69 -14.65
N SER A 176 -22.65 -24.61 -15.03
CA SER A 176 -22.83 -25.37 -16.26
C SER A 176 -24.04 -26.28 -16.03
N ASP A 177 -25.12 -26.04 -16.77
CA ASP A 177 -26.22 -27.00 -16.88
C ASP A 177 -25.74 -28.30 -17.54
#